data_AF-A0A081ET74-F1
#
_entry.id   AF-A0A081ET74-F1
#
_cell.length_a   1.000
_cell.length_b   1.000
_cell.length_c   1.000
_cell.angle_alpha   90.00
_cell.angle_beta   90.00
_cell.angle_gamma   90.00
#
_symmetry.space_group_name_H-M   'P 1'
#
loop_
_entity.id
_entity.type
_entity.pdbx_description
1 polymer ?
#
loop_
_entity_poly.entity_id
_entity_poly.type
_entity_poly.pdbx_seq_one_letter_code
_entity_poly.pdbx_strand_id
1 'polypeptide(L)'
;MSHWSGEGLLRGAESENRAAVEPIAALVAVLAVGAALGLYVVALDDAAPERERPTAEATLDRVEPTVTTGGVVNPERLRGVDEFRYAATVEIEADGETWTVRSGDEAPSVETARDSDAIAVSERPVTVGVGPGRNVRGTLRAVVYR
;
A
#
# COMPACT_ATOMS: atom_id res chain seq x y z
N MET A 1 -75.62 -44.22 -24.87
CA MET A 1 -75.23 -42.80 -24.93
C MET A 1 -75.28 -42.29 -23.49
N SER A 2 -74.15 -42.28 -22.82
CA SER A 2 -74.05 -41.99 -21.38
C SER A 2 -73.17 -40.75 -21.23
N HIS A 3 -73.77 -39.67 -20.75
CA HIS A 3 -73.12 -38.39 -20.51
C HIS A 3 -73.01 -38.22 -18.99
N TRP A 4 -71.82 -38.49 -18.45
CA TRP A 4 -71.44 -38.13 -17.09
C TRP A 4 -69.92 -38.20 -17.00
N SER A 5 -69.26 -37.06 -16.77
CA SER A 5 -67.90 -37.00 -16.21
C SER A 5 -67.58 -35.58 -15.76
N GLY A 6 -67.79 -35.34 -14.46
CA GLY A 6 -66.82 -34.70 -13.58
C GLY A 6 -66.39 -33.27 -13.86
N GLU A 7 -67.22 -32.31 -13.46
CA GLU A 7 -66.74 -31.06 -12.87
C GLU A 7 -66.14 -31.39 -11.50
N GLY A 8 -64.86 -31.05 -11.26
CA GLY A 8 -64.30 -31.24 -9.92
C GLY A 8 -62.78 -31.37 -9.81
N LEU A 9 -62.00 -30.57 -10.52
CA LEU A 9 -60.59 -30.34 -10.17
C LEU A 9 -60.23 -28.85 -10.31
N LEU A 10 -61.08 -28.00 -9.72
CA LEU A 10 -60.71 -26.67 -9.25
C LEU A 10 -60.52 -26.72 -7.74
N ARG A 11 -59.45 -27.35 -7.25
CA ARG A 11 -58.91 -27.09 -5.90
C ARG A 11 -57.53 -27.70 -5.70
N GLY A 12 -56.55 -26.84 -5.44
CA GLY A 12 -55.17 -27.18 -5.10
C GLY A 12 -54.30 -27.28 -6.36
N ALA A 13 -53.46 -26.31 -6.72
CA ALA A 13 -52.58 -25.57 -5.83
C ALA A 13 -52.55 -24.09 -6.18
N GLU A 14 -53.15 -23.30 -5.31
CA GLU A 14 -52.77 -21.92 -5.02
C GLU A 14 -51.33 -21.96 -4.46
N SER A 15 -50.32 -22.12 -5.31
CA SER A 15 -48.92 -22.18 -4.88
C SER A 15 -47.95 -21.72 -5.98
N GLU A 16 -48.28 -20.64 -6.68
CA GLU A 16 -47.31 -19.93 -7.53
C GLU A 16 -47.23 -18.45 -7.18
N ASN A 17 -47.54 -18.07 -5.93
CA ASN A 17 -47.44 -16.69 -5.46
C ASN A 17 -46.43 -16.48 -4.32
N ARG A 18 -45.44 -17.37 -4.18
CA ARG A 18 -44.42 -17.24 -3.13
C ARG A 18 -43.13 -17.99 -3.46
N ALA A 19 -42.33 -17.44 -4.37
CA ALA A 19 -40.87 -17.69 -4.42
C ALA A 19 -40.16 -16.91 -5.54
N ALA A 20 -40.89 -16.47 -6.58
CA ALA A 20 -40.30 -15.62 -7.60
C ALA A 20 -40.40 -14.17 -7.12
N VAL A 21 -39.37 -13.71 -6.41
CA VAL A 21 -39.03 -12.28 -6.49
C VAL A 21 -39.04 -11.96 -7.99
N GLU A 22 -39.90 -11.03 -8.44
CA GLU A 22 -39.95 -10.66 -9.86
C GLU A 22 -38.49 -10.47 -10.32
N PRO A 23 -38.05 -11.08 -11.44
CA PRO A 23 -36.65 -11.04 -11.84
C PRO A 23 -36.06 -9.63 -11.80
N ILE A 24 -36.90 -8.63 -12.07
CA ILE A 24 -36.61 -7.20 -11.94
C ILE A 24 -36.30 -6.80 -10.49
N ALA A 25 -37.11 -7.18 -9.51
CA ALA A 25 -36.87 -6.89 -8.10
C ALA A 25 -35.56 -7.51 -7.60
N ALA A 26 -35.20 -8.71 -8.06
CA ALA A 26 -33.91 -9.31 -7.75
C ALA A 26 -32.74 -8.50 -8.33
N LEU A 27 -32.86 -8.06 -9.60
CA LEU A 27 -31.85 -7.22 -10.24
C LEU A 27 -31.70 -5.85 -9.57
N VAL A 28 -32.83 -5.23 -9.18
CA VAL A 28 -32.83 -3.96 -8.43
C VAL A 28 -32.14 -4.13 -7.09
N ALA A 29 -32.39 -5.23 -6.38
CA ALA A 29 -31.72 -5.52 -5.11
C ALA A 29 -30.20 -5.67 -5.29
N VAL A 30 -29.74 -6.41 -6.30
CA VAL A 30 -28.30 -6.56 -6.59
C VAL A 30 -27.67 -5.23 -6.96
N LEU A 31 -28.34 -4.40 -7.76
CA LEU A 31 -27.87 -3.06 -8.12
C LEU A 31 -27.78 -2.16 -6.89
N ALA A 32 -28.79 -2.18 -6.02
CA ALA A 32 -28.79 -1.41 -4.78
C ALA A 32 -27.65 -1.84 -3.84
N VAL A 33 -27.43 -3.14 -3.67
CA VAL A 33 -26.32 -3.67 -2.87
C VAL A 33 -24.97 -3.34 -3.51
N GLY A 34 -24.84 -3.47 -4.82
CA GLY A 34 -23.63 -3.12 -5.55
C GLY A 34 -23.32 -1.62 -5.46
N ALA A 35 -24.33 -0.76 -5.55
CA ALA A 35 -24.19 0.68 -5.37
C ALA A 35 -23.85 1.04 -3.91
N ALA A 36 -24.48 0.41 -2.94
CA ALA A 36 -24.17 0.60 -1.51
C ALA A 36 -22.74 0.15 -1.18
N LEU A 37 -22.31 -1.01 -1.69
CA LEU A 37 -20.93 -1.49 -1.54
C LEU A 37 -19.94 -0.59 -2.29
N GLY A 38 -20.29 -0.13 -3.49
CA GLY A 38 -19.46 0.80 -4.26
C GLY A 38 -19.29 2.13 -3.54
N LEU A 39 -20.38 2.71 -3.02
CA LEU A 39 -20.33 3.93 -2.21
C LEU A 39 -19.61 3.72 -0.90
N TYR A 40 -19.77 2.56 -0.26
CA TYR A 40 -19.03 2.21 0.94
C TYR A 40 -17.53 2.12 0.64
N VAL A 41 -17.13 1.48 -0.45
CA VAL A 41 -15.73 1.41 -0.87
C VAL A 41 -15.19 2.80 -1.21
N VAL A 42 -15.93 3.65 -1.93
CA VAL A 42 -15.50 5.03 -2.24
C VAL A 42 -15.36 5.87 -0.97
N ALA A 43 -16.32 5.80 -0.05
CA ALA A 43 -16.22 6.49 1.24
C ALA A 43 -15.07 5.93 2.10
N LEU A 44 -14.79 4.63 2.00
CA LEU A 44 -13.68 4.00 2.69
C LEU A 44 -12.33 4.29 2.01
N ASP A 45 -12.29 4.54 0.70
CA ASP A 45 -11.11 4.97 -0.04
C ASP A 45 -10.78 6.43 0.26
N ASP A 46 -11.81 7.29 0.33
CA ASP A 46 -11.71 8.70 0.74
C ASP A 46 -11.34 8.87 2.23
N ALA A 47 -11.81 7.96 3.09
CA ALA A 47 -11.51 7.97 4.52
C ALA A 47 -10.32 7.09 4.93
N ALA A 48 -9.84 6.21 4.04
CA ALA A 48 -8.60 5.51 4.27
C ALA A 48 -7.49 6.56 4.19
N PRO A 49 -6.62 6.69 5.21
CA PRO A 49 -5.32 7.26 4.93
C PRO A 49 -4.76 6.45 3.76
N GLU A 50 -4.29 7.11 2.70
CA GLU A 50 -3.50 6.47 1.64
C GLU A 50 -2.70 5.37 2.33
N ARG A 51 -2.93 4.10 2.01
CA ARG A 51 -2.05 3.04 2.53
C ARG A 51 -0.70 3.39 1.93
N GLU A 52 0.12 4.11 2.69
CA GLU A 52 1.26 4.85 2.19
C GLU A 52 2.09 3.87 1.38
N ARG A 53 1.98 3.96 0.05
CA ARG A 53 2.96 3.31 -0.81
C ARG A 53 4.30 3.81 -0.28
N PRO A 54 5.24 2.91 0.02
CA PRO A 54 6.47 3.30 0.69
C PRO A 54 7.13 4.42 -0.12
N THR A 55 7.09 5.64 0.40
CA THR A 55 7.73 6.77 -0.26
C THR A 55 9.18 6.83 0.19
N ALA A 56 10.04 7.37 -0.67
CA ALA A 56 11.43 7.60 -0.30
C ALA A 56 11.54 8.54 0.90
N GLU A 57 10.66 9.55 0.99
CA GLU A 57 10.58 10.49 2.12
C GLU A 57 10.24 9.78 3.43
N ALA A 58 9.17 8.96 3.45
CA ALA A 58 8.78 8.23 4.65
C ALA A 58 9.83 7.20 5.09
N THR A 59 10.62 6.69 4.13
CA THR A 59 11.77 5.82 4.43
C THR A 59 12.87 6.62 5.13
N LEU A 60 13.19 7.82 4.65
CA LEU A 60 14.14 8.72 5.33
C LEU A 60 13.67 9.10 6.74
N ASP A 61 12.40 9.46 6.90
CA ASP A 61 11.83 9.85 8.20
C ASP A 61 11.90 8.71 9.23
N ARG A 62 11.87 7.45 8.78
CA ARG A 62 12.06 6.28 9.65
C ARG A 62 13.54 6.00 9.97
N VAL A 63 14.44 6.18 9.01
CA VAL A 63 15.87 5.87 9.20
C VAL A 63 16.60 6.93 9.97
N GLU A 64 16.36 8.21 9.65
CA GLU A 64 17.11 9.34 10.20
C GLU A 64 17.17 9.30 11.74
N PRO A 65 16.07 9.08 12.50
CA PRO A 65 16.14 9.00 13.96
C PRO A 65 16.98 7.82 14.48
N THR A 66 17.06 6.73 13.71
CA THR A 66 17.79 5.51 14.09
C THR A 66 19.30 5.69 13.91
N VAL A 67 19.69 6.38 12.85
CA VAL A 67 21.10 6.63 12.53
C VAL A 67 21.62 7.93 13.15
N THR A 68 20.75 8.82 13.62
CA THR A 68 21.14 10.11 14.23
C THR A 68 21.34 10.00 15.73
N THR A 69 22.41 10.60 16.24
CA THR A 69 22.65 10.80 17.68
C THR A 69 23.06 12.24 17.92
N GLY A 70 22.28 12.97 18.72
CA GLY A 70 22.58 14.37 19.04
C GLY A 70 22.63 15.30 17.82
N GLY A 71 21.86 15.00 16.76
CA GLY A 71 21.86 15.76 15.51
C GLY A 71 22.98 15.40 14.52
N VAL A 72 23.77 14.37 14.82
CA VAL A 72 24.82 13.85 13.93
C VAL A 72 24.45 12.44 13.48
N VAL A 73 24.40 12.23 12.18
CA VAL A 73 24.22 10.91 11.55
C VAL A 73 25.49 10.10 11.75
N ASN A 74 25.35 8.93 12.36
CA ASN A 74 26.40 7.95 12.55
C ASN A 74 26.23 6.83 11.50
N PRO A 75 27.15 6.69 10.53
CA PRO A 75 27.02 5.70 9.46
C PRO A 75 27.17 4.26 9.94
N GLU A 76 27.85 4.00 11.06
CA GLU A 76 27.98 2.63 11.61
C GLU A 76 26.64 2.07 12.06
N ARG A 77 25.71 2.93 12.50
CA ARG A 77 24.34 2.56 12.89
C ARG A 77 23.46 2.17 11.71
N LEU A 78 23.86 2.49 10.48
CA LEU A 78 23.10 2.12 9.28
C LEU A 78 22.94 0.60 9.15
N ARG A 79 23.91 -0.19 9.66
CA ARG A 79 23.84 -1.67 9.69
C ARG A 79 22.82 -2.21 10.70
N GLY A 80 22.40 -1.40 11.67
CA GLY A 80 21.43 -1.78 12.70
C GLY A 80 20.00 -1.36 12.37
N VAL A 81 19.78 -0.77 11.19
CA VAL A 81 18.43 -0.45 10.72
C VAL A 81 17.72 -1.77 10.41
N ASP A 82 16.56 -1.99 11.04
CA ASP A 82 15.73 -3.17 10.80
C ASP A 82 15.33 -3.28 9.32
N GLU A 83 15.14 -4.52 8.86
CA GLU A 83 14.65 -4.78 7.50
C GLU A 83 13.28 -4.13 7.29
N PHE A 84 13.17 -3.31 6.25
CA PHE A 84 11.89 -2.74 5.83
C PHE A 84 10.98 -3.84 5.29
N ARG A 85 9.67 -3.65 5.47
CA ARG A 85 8.64 -4.54 4.88
C ARG A 85 8.53 -4.44 3.35
N TYR A 86 9.44 -3.74 2.70
CA TYR A 86 9.46 -3.43 1.28
C TYR A 86 10.90 -3.31 0.78
N ALA A 87 11.09 -3.48 -0.53
CA ALA A 87 12.38 -3.36 -1.17
C ALA A 87 12.87 -1.90 -1.14
N ALA A 88 13.97 -1.64 -0.44
CA ALA A 88 14.49 -0.28 -0.25
C ALA A 88 16.02 -0.27 -0.13
N THR A 89 16.62 0.78 -0.65
CA THR A 89 18.04 1.09 -0.47
C THR A 89 18.18 2.42 0.25
N VAL A 90 18.99 2.47 1.30
CA VAL A 90 19.30 3.69 2.03
C VAL A 90 20.79 3.90 2.07
N GLU A 91 21.22 5.13 1.84
CA GLU A 91 22.61 5.49 1.64
C GLU A 91 22.96 6.77 2.38
N ILE A 92 24.16 6.79 2.95
CA ILE A 92 24.79 7.99 3.51
C ILE A 92 26.04 8.26 2.67
N GLU A 93 26.19 9.49 2.18
CA GLU A 93 27.36 9.96 1.44
C GLU A 93 27.99 11.14 2.18
N ALA A 94 29.26 11.05 2.55
CA ALA A 94 30.00 12.12 3.21
C ALA A 94 31.52 11.95 3.06
N ASP A 95 32.27 13.04 2.91
CA ASP A 95 33.75 13.02 2.79
C ASP A 95 34.30 12.10 1.66
N GLY A 96 33.50 11.85 0.62
CA GLY A 96 33.84 10.91 -0.47
C GLY A 96 33.67 9.43 -0.10
N GLU A 97 33.14 9.15 1.09
CA GLU A 97 32.77 7.82 1.56
C GLU A 97 31.26 7.61 1.40
N THR A 98 30.88 6.35 1.14
CA THR A 98 29.49 5.95 0.95
C THR A 98 29.18 4.73 1.79
N TRP A 99 28.13 4.81 2.60
CA TRP A 99 27.61 3.70 3.40
C TRP A 99 26.22 3.36 2.92
N THR A 100 25.98 2.10 2.58
CA THR A 100 24.70 1.66 2.00
C THR A 100 24.14 0.47 2.78
N VAL A 101 22.83 0.48 3.00
CA VAL A 101 22.06 -0.69 3.44
C VAL A 101 20.96 -0.96 2.42
N ARG A 102 20.73 -2.24 2.13
CA ARG A 102 19.65 -2.70 1.26
C ARG A 102 18.75 -3.62 2.04
N SER A 103 17.46 -3.51 1.77
CA SER A 103 16.41 -4.29 2.41
C SER A 103 15.59 -4.96 1.32
N GLY A 104 15.50 -6.29 1.38
CA GLY A 104 14.90 -7.11 0.33
C GLY A 104 15.82 -7.38 -0.86
N ASP A 105 15.70 -8.58 -1.44
CA ASP A 105 16.55 -9.04 -2.56
C ASP A 105 16.40 -8.20 -3.83
N GLU A 106 15.24 -7.58 -4.04
CA GLU A 106 14.93 -6.76 -5.22
C GLU A 106 15.15 -5.27 -4.97
N ALA A 107 15.83 -4.84 -3.89
CA ALA A 107 16.02 -3.42 -3.59
C ALA A 107 16.60 -2.62 -4.79
N PRO A 108 15.98 -1.49 -5.19
CA PRO A 108 16.47 -0.69 -6.30
C PRO A 108 17.82 -0.08 -5.95
N SER A 109 18.75 -0.06 -6.91
CA SER A 109 20.03 0.62 -6.72
C SER A 109 19.91 2.11 -7.02
N VAL A 110 20.80 2.92 -6.42
CA VAL A 110 20.91 4.36 -6.70
C VAL A 110 21.21 4.63 -8.19
N GLU A 111 21.97 3.75 -8.83
CA GLU A 111 22.31 3.86 -10.26
C GLU A 111 21.06 3.63 -11.12
N THR A 112 20.31 2.56 -10.85
CA THR A 112 19.06 2.25 -11.57
C THR A 112 17.99 3.32 -11.39
N ALA A 113 17.99 4.01 -10.25
CA ALA A 113 17.05 5.10 -9.96
C ALA A 113 17.16 6.27 -10.95
N ARG A 114 18.34 6.51 -11.53
CA ARG A 114 18.55 7.60 -12.49
C ARG A 114 17.87 7.36 -13.85
N ASP A 115 17.59 6.10 -14.17
CA ASP A 115 17.12 5.66 -15.48
C ASP A 115 15.64 5.20 -15.48
N SER A 116 14.93 5.27 -14.33
CA SER A 116 13.57 4.73 -14.22
C SER A 116 12.60 5.61 -13.41
N ASP A 117 11.52 6.02 -14.07
CA ASP A 117 10.36 6.69 -13.43
C ASP A 117 9.60 5.80 -12.41
N ALA A 118 9.89 4.49 -12.39
CA ALA A 118 9.32 3.56 -11.43
C ALA A 118 10.02 3.59 -10.06
N ILE A 119 11.10 4.36 -9.93
CA ILE A 119 11.89 4.47 -8.71
C ILE A 119 11.72 5.87 -8.13
N ALA A 120 11.38 5.94 -6.85
CA ALA A 120 11.33 7.17 -6.08
C ALA A 120 12.63 7.34 -5.29
N VAL A 121 13.19 8.55 -5.34
CA VAL A 121 14.40 8.95 -4.61
C VAL A 121 14.07 10.16 -3.75
N SER A 122 14.55 10.16 -2.51
CA SER A 122 14.56 11.34 -1.65
C SER A 122 15.95 11.50 -1.05
N GLU A 123 16.37 12.76 -0.90
CA GLU A 123 17.70 13.15 -0.43
C GLU A 123 17.55 14.25 0.63
N ARG A 124 18.27 14.10 1.75
CA ARG A 124 18.25 15.05 2.86
C ARG A 124 19.68 15.43 3.25
N PRO A 125 20.02 16.72 3.29
CA PRO A 125 21.33 17.16 3.77
C PRO A 125 21.43 16.94 5.27
N VAL A 126 22.50 16.29 5.72
CA VAL A 126 22.71 15.92 7.13
C VAL A 126 24.15 16.22 7.56
N THR A 127 24.37 16.27 8.88
CA THR A 127 25.73 16.27 9.44
C THR A 127 26.12 14.84 9.75
N VAL A 128 27.21 14.35 9.17
CA VAL A 128 27.68 12.96 9.29
C VAL A 128 28.95 12.92 10.12
N GLY A 129 29.00 12.03 11.10
CA GLY A 129 30.21 11.72 11.86
C GLY A 129 31.08 10.73 11.08
N VAL A 130 32.21 11.19 10.55
CA VAL A 130 33.17 10.38 9.75
C VAL A 130 34.38 9.95 10.58
N GLY A 131 34.28 10.05 11.90
CA GLY A 131 35.31 9.68 12.85
C GLY A 131 35.18 10.42 14.19
N PRO A 132 36.01 10.10 15.17
CA PRO A 132 35.94 10.70 16.49
C PRO A 132 36.10 12.23 16.43
N GLY A 133 35.05 12.96 16.79
CA GLY A 133 35.04 14.43 16.76
C GLY A 133 35.09 15.06 15.37
N ARG A 134 34.98 14.26 14.30
CA ARG A 134 34.98 14.73 12.91
C ARG A 134 33.57 14.66 12.35
N ASN A 135 32.96 15.84 12.20
CA ASN A 135 31.64 15.99 11.61
C ASN A 135 31.78 16.76 10.29
N VAL A 136 31.17 16.23 9.24
CA VAL A 136 31.15 16.86 7.92
C VAL A 136 29.72 16.94 7.40
N ARG A 137 29.48 17.82 6.43
CA ARG A 137 28.20 17.82 5.73
C ARG A 137 28.16 16.63 4.77
N GLY A 138 27.06 15.90 4.79
CA GLY A 138 26.79 14.80 3.88
C GLY A 138 25.33 14.79 3.43
N THR A 139 24.96 13.72 2.75
CA THR A 139 23.62 13.49 2.22
C THR A 139 23.13 12.12 2.68
N LEU A 140 21.91 12.07 3.21
CA LEU A 140 21.18 10.84 3.47
C LEU A 140 20.16 10.66 2.34
N ARG A 141 20.21 9.52 1.66
CA ARG A 141 19.39 9.22 0.48
C ARG A 141 18.61 7.92 0.68
N ALA A 142 17.34 7.91 0.30
CA ALA A 142 16.52 6.70 0.22
C ALA A 142 16.03 6.48 -1.21
N VAL A 143 16.01 5.22 -1.62
CA VAL A 143 15.60 4.76 -2.95
C VAL A 143 14.63 3.60 -2.78
N VAL A 144 13.43 3.73 -3.35
CA VAL A 144 12.34 2.74 -3.25
C VAL A 144 11.59 2.66 -4.58
N TYR A 145 10.86 1.57 -4.82
CA TYR A 145 9.92 1.53 -5.96
C TYR A 145 8.65 2.34 -5.67
N ARG A 146 8.05 2.90 -6.72
CA ARG A 146 6.79 3.68 -6.69
C ARG A 146 5.54 2.79 -6.77
#